data_AF-A0A1U7GAF9-F1
#
_entry.id   AF-A0A1U7GAF9-F1
#
_cell.length_a   1.000
_cell.length_b   1.000
_cell.length_c   1.000
_cell.angle_alpha   90.00
_cell.angle_beta   90.00
_cell.angle_gamma   90.00
#
_symmetry.space_group_name_H-M   'P 1'
#
loop_
_entity.id
_entity.type
_entity.pdbx_description
1 polymer ?
#
loop_
_entity_poly.entity_id
_entity_poly.type
_entity_poly.pdbx_seq_one_letter_code
_entity_poly.pdbx_strand_id
1 'polypeptide(L)'
;MKPTLAIVAREIAAFMNERGLEREEFSLVGSWQERTGRISLLLGTTRNVDWFDWYQNIIGRLRSSFAEVGTPEAAWNIGLVVLTRTQDELYSSFRLTDGEEDVTDFLESTIGHTWDQLKASPTATAAPG
;
A
#
# COMPACT_ATOMS: atom_id res chain seq x y z
N MET A 1 -1.08 -8.43 -13.41
CA MET A 1 -1.14 -7.09 -12.79
C MET A 1 -1.97 -7.06 -11.51
N LYS A 2 -3.26 -7.42 -11.53
CA LYS A 2 -4.10 -7.48 -10.30
C LYS A 2 -3.47 -8.25 -9.11
N PRO A 3 -2.75 -9.38 -9.30
CA PRO A 3 -2.05 -10.04 -8.20
C PRO A 3 -0.95 -9.18 -7.57
N THR A 4 -0.18 -8.45 -8.39
CA THR A 4 0.87 -7.53 -7.95
C THR A 4 0.30 -6.38 -7.14
N LEU A 5 -0.74 -5.73 -7.64
CA LEU A 5 -1.43 -4.64 -6.94
C LEU A 5 -2.07 -5.14 -5.63
N ALA A 6 -2.57 -6.38 -5.61
CA ALA A 6 -3.14 -6.97 -4.40
C ALA A 6 -2.08 -7.21 -3.31
N ILE A 7 -0.89 -7.68 -3.69
CA ILE A 7 0.24 -7.81 -2.77
C ILE A 7 0.61 -6.43 -2.22
N VAL A 8 0.72 -5.42 -3.10
CA VAL A 8 1.02 -4.03 -2.70
C VAL A 8 0.03 -3.51 -1.66
N ALA A 9 -1.27 -3.59 -1.97
CA ALA A 9 -2.33 -3.12 -1.10
C ALA A 9 -2.32 -3.85 0.26
N ARG A 10 -2.09 -5.17 0.27
CA ARG A 10 -2.03 -5.97 1.50
C ARG A 10 -0.86 -5.60 2.40
N GLU A 11 0.33 -5.46 1.83
CA GLU A 11 1.54 -5.10 2.58
C GLU A 11 1.44 -3.70 3.18
N ILE A 12 0.89 -2.75 2.41
CA ILE A 12 0.65 -1.39 2.91
C ILE A 12 -0.39 -1.42 4.04
N ALA A 13 -1.51 -2.14 3.88
CA ALA A 13 -2.50 -2.29 4.93
C ALA A 13 -1.92 -2.90 6.22
N ALA A 14 -1.18 -4.00 6.11
CA ALA A 14 -0.52 -4.63 7.25
C ALA A 14 0.47 -3.68 7.94
N PHE A 15 1.30 -2.98 7.16
CA PHE A 15 2.26 -2.03 7.70
C PHE A 15 1.59 -0.85 8.43
N MET A 16 0.53 -0.26 7.87
CA MET A 16 -0.21 0.82 8.54
C MET A 16 -0.84 0.34 9.86
N ASN A 17 -1.43 -0.86 9.85
CA ASN A 17 -2.04 -1.45 11.05
C ASN A 17 -1.00 -1.69 12.16
N GLU A 18 0.19 -2.18 11.83
CA GLU A 18 1.29 -2.34 12.78
C GLU A 18 1.81 -1.02 13.35
N ARG A 19 1.73 0.07 12.57
CA ARG A 19 2.03 1.43 13.05
C ARG A 19 0.90 2.04 13.87
N GLY A 20 -0.18 1.30 14.10
CA GLY A 20 -1.32 1.71 14.91
C GLY A 20 -2.10 2.86 14.29
N LEU A 21 -2.15 2.95 12.95
CA LEU A 21 -3.07 3.84 12.24
C LEU A 21 -4.46 3.19 12.18
N GLU A 22 -5.49 4.02 12.18
CA GLU A 22 -6.85 3.65 11.76
C GLU A 22 -6.99 3.76 10.23
N ARG A 23 -8.03 3.12 9.69
CA ARG A 23 -8.23 3.03 8.23
C ARG A 23 -8.39 4.41 7.60
N GLU A 24 -9.05 5.32 8.30
CA GLU A 24 -9.37 6.67 7.84
C GLU A 24 -8.19 7.63 7.94
N GLU A 25 -7.08 7.23 8.59
CA GLU A 25 -5.89 8.07 8.78
C GLU A 25 -4.90 8.00 7.62
N PHE A 26 -5.15 7.16 6.60
CA PHE A 26 -4.33 7.06 5.41
C PHE A 26 -5.13 6.71 4.16
N SER A 27 -4.55 7.01 3.01
CA SER A 27 -5.08 6.62 1.70
C SER A 27 -3.95 6.35 0.73
N LEU A 28 -4.19 5.44 -0.22
CA LEU A 28 -3.26 5.09 -1.28
C LEU A 28 -3.88 5.41 -2.63
N VAL A 29 -3.24 6.26 -3.40
CA VAL A 29 -3.56 6.47 -4.82
C VAL A 29 -2.44 5.91 -5.67
N GLY A 30 -2.78 5.44 -6.86
CA GLY A 30 -1.76 4.85 -7.73
C GLY A 30 -2.15 4.75 -9.19
N SER A 31 -1.12 4.83 -10.03
CA SER A 31 -1.22 4.59 -11.46
C SER A 31 -0.38 3.39 -11.87
N TRP A 32 -0.80 2.74 -12.96
CA TRP A 32 -0.05 1.69 -13.61
C TRP A 32 0.23 2.05 -15.07
N GLN A 33 1.49 1.95 -15.48
CA GLN A 33 1.88 2.13 -16.87
C GLN A 33 2.07 0.76 -17.54
N GLU A 34 1.11 0.37 -18.38
CA GLU A 34 1.08 -0.96 -19.00
C GLU A 34 2.34 -1.27 -19.83
N ARG A 35 2.82 -0.28 -20.59
CA ARG A 35 3.99 -0.43 -21.47
C ARG A 35 5.29 -0.78 -20.73
N THR A 36 5.46 -0.27 -19.51
CA THR A 36 6.70 -0.42 -18.72
C THR A 36 6.53 -1.35 -17.53
N GLY A 37 5.28 -1.70 -17.18
CA GLY A 37 4.96 -2.41 -15.95
C GLY A 37 5.12 -1.56 -14.69
N ARG A 38 5.43 -0.26 -14.82
CA ARG A 38 5.70 0.63 -13.68
C ARG A 38 4.43 0.94 -12.92
N ILE A 39 4.51 0.87 -11.60
CA ILE A 39 3.45 1.24 -10.67
C ILE A 39 3.94 2.47 -9.90
N SER A 40 3.19 3.57 -9.97
CA SER A 40 3.49 4.79 -9.22
C SER A 40 2.46 4.95 -8.12
N LEU A 41 2.91 5.05 -6.87
CA LEU A 41 2.06 5.09 -5.68
C LEU A 41 2.32 6.35 -4.88
N LEU A 42 1.24 6.98 -4.39
CA LEU A 42 1.31 8.02 -3.37
C LEU A 42 0.53 7.53 -2.14
N LEU A 43 1.23 7.37 -1.02
CA LEU A 43 0.63 7.06 0.28
C LEU A 43 0.50 8.37 1.07
N GLY A 44 -0.73 8.80 1.31
CA GLY A 44 -1.03 9.96 2.15
C GLY A 44 -1.43 9.54 3.56
N THR A 45 -0.99 10.29 4.56
CA THR A 45 -1.49 10.19 5.93
C THR A 45 -1.54 11.57 6.59
N THR A 46 -2.44 11.75 7.55
CA THR A 46 -2.52 12.97 8.38
C THR A 46 -1.52 12.95 9.54
N ARG A 47 -0.90 11.81 9.83
CA ARG A 47 0.12 11.70 10.89
C ARG A 47 1.44 12.30 10.43
N ASN A 48 2.14 12.95 11.36
CA ASN A 48 3.53 13.33 11.15
C ASN A 48 4.40 12.08 11.30
N VAL A 49 5.07 11.68 10.22
CA VAL A 49 5.81 10.42 10.12
C VAL A 49 7.19 10.67 9.54
N ASP A 50 8.14 9.81 9.90
CA ASP A 50 9.39 9.71 9.16
C ASP A 50 9.12 9.01 7.82
N TRP A 51 8.93 9.81 6.78
CA TRP A 51 8.63 9.33 5.43
C TRP A 51 9.73 8.42 4.88
N PHE A 52 10.99 8.61 5.30
CA PHE A 52 12.11 7.80 4.84
C PHE A 52 12.08 6.42 5.49
N ASP A 53 11.87 6.35 6.81
CA ASP A 53 11.67 5.07 7.51
C ASP A 53 10.49 4.29 6.92
N TRP A 54 9.36 4.97 6.70
CA TRP A 54 8.17 4.33 6.14
C TRP A 54 8.40 3.79 4.74
N TYR A 55 8.99 4.61 3.86
CA TYR A 55 9.33 4.19 2.51
C TYR A 55 10.23 2.94 2.53
N GLN A 56 11.30 2.94 3.32
CA GLN A 56 12.25 1.82 3.38
C GLN A 56 11.58 0.54 3.88
N ASN A 57 10.77 0.63 4.94
CA ASN A 57 10.07 -0.53 5.49
C ASN A 57 9.04 -1.10 4.52
N ILE A 58 8.23 -0.25 3.87
CA ILE A 58 7.21 -0.70 2.90
C ILE A 58 7.90 -1.37 1.70
N ILE A 59 8.91 -0.73 1.10
CA ILE A 59 9.63 -1.31 -0.04
C ILE A 59 10.36 -2.60 0.36
N GLY A 60 10.94 -2.67 1.56
CA GLY A 60 11.55 -3.87 2.09
C GLY A 60 10.57 -5.04 2.20
N ARG A 61 9.37 -4.79 2.75
CA ARG A 61 8.28 -5.77 2.82
C ARG A 61 7.85 -6.25 1.45
N LEU A 62 7.57 -5.32 0.54
CA LEU A 62 7.17 -5.65 -0.83
C LEU A 62 8.20 -6.55 -1.52
N ARG A 63 9.49 -6.25 -1.38
CA ARG A 63 10.56 -7.09 -1.94
C ARG A 63 10.53 -8.51 -1.39
N SER A 64 10.35 -8.68 -0.08
CA SER A 64 10.22 -10.00 0.54
C SER A 64 8.99 -10.74 0.02
N SER A 65 7.80 -10.12 0.05
CA SER A 65 6.56 -10.77 -0.39
C SER A 65 6.58 -11.13 -1.88
N PHE A 66 7.21 -10.29 -2.73
CA PHE A 66 7.40 -10.61 -4.13
C PHE A 66 8.41 -11.74 -4.38
N ALA A 67 9.46 -11.84 -3.56
CA ALA A 67 10.39 -12.95 -3.62
C ALA A 67 9.71 -14.27 -3.22
N GLU A 68 8.86 -14.26 -2.19
CA GLU A 68 8.11 -15.44 -1.73
C GLU A 68 7.16 -16.01 -2.79
N VAL A 69 6.51 -15.15 -3.58
CA VAL A 69 5.62 -15.58 -4.68
C VAL A 69 6.34 -15.83 -6.01
N GLY A 70 7.67 -15.76 -6.01
CA GLY A 70 8.50 -16.11 -7.17
C GLY A 70 8.61 -15.02 -8.25
N THR A 71 8.31 -13.76 -7.93
CA THR A 71 8.43 -12.62 -8.86
C THR A 71 9.20 -11.44 -8.25
N PRO A 72 10.45 -11.64 -7.78
CA PRO A 72 11.22 -10.61 -7.06
C PRO A 72 11.45 -9.32 -7.86
N GLU A 73 11.47 -9.40 -9.19
CA GLU A 73 11.63 -8.28 -10.12
C GLU A 73 10.45 -7.31 -10.09
N ALA A 74 9.25 -7.76 -9.69
CA ALA A 74 8.06 -6.91 -9.65
C ALA A 74 8.23 -5.72 -8.69
N ALA A 75 8.96 -5.90 -7.60
CA ALA A 75 9.21 -4.85 -6.61
C ALA A 75 10.02 -3.67 -7.18
N TRP A 76 10.81 -3.89 -8.23
CA TRP A 76 11.66 -2.86 -8.86
C TRP A 76 10.85 -1.89 -9.71
N ASN A 77 9.65 -2.28 -10.11
CA ASN A 77 8.75 -1.47 -10.91
C ASN A 77 7.85 -0.56 -10.05
N ILE A 78 7.99 -0.61 -8.71
CA ILE A 78 7.16 0.15 -7.78
C ILE A 78 7.89 1.41 -7.34
N GLY A 79 7.33 2.57 -7.71
CA GLY A 79 7.66 3.85 -7.10
C GLY A 79 6.67 4.17 -6.00
N LEU A 80 7.16 4.53 -4.81
CA LEU A 80 6.33 4.94 -3.68
C LEU A 80 6.79 6.29 -3.16
N VAL A 81 5.84 7.21 -2.96
CA VAL A 81 6.05 8.47 -2.24
C VAL A 81 5.13 8.49 -1.03
N VAL A 82 5.68 8.82 0.14
CA VAL A 82 4.92 8.98 1.39
C VAL A 82 4.76 10.48 1.67
N LEU A 83 3.53 10.92 1.94
CA LEU A 83 3.17 12.32 2.08
C LEU A 83 2.34 12.53 3.36
N THR A 84 2.62 13.62 4.08
CA THR A 84 1.70 14.10 5.13
C THR A 84 0.61 14.94 4.48
N ARG A 85 -0.48 14.29 4.06
CA ARG A 85 -1.63 14.89 3.37
C ARG A 85 -2.92 14.18 3.74
N THR A 86 -4.01 14.93 3.76
CA THR A 86 -5.37 14.38 3.83
C THR A 86 -5.72 13.61 2.56
N GLN A 87 -6.76 12.77 2.64
CA GLN A 87 -7.30 12.07 1.47
C GLN A 87 -7.64 13.04 0.34
N ASP A 88 -8.39 14.10 0.62
CA ASP A 88 -8.82 15.07 -0.40
C ASP A 88 -7.63 15.76 -1.08
N GLU A 89 -6.59 16.12 -0.33
CA GLU A 89 -5.35 16.68 -0.89
C GLU A 89 -4.57 15.66 -1.73
N LEU A 90 -4.54 14.39 -1.31
CA LEU A 90 -3.87 13.33 -2.05
C LEU A 90 -4.54 13.11 -3.41
N TYR A 91 -5.86 12.87 -3.40
CA TYR A 91 -6.66 12.63 -4.60
C TYR A 91 -6.68 13.83 -5.55
N SER A 92 -6.79 15.05 -5.01
CA SER A 92 -6.75 16.26 -5.82
C SER A 92 -5.37 16.55 -6.44
N SER A 93 -4.29 16.02 -5.87
CA SER A 93 -2.92 16.15 -6.39
C SER A 93 -2.51 15.03 -7.35
N PHE A 94 -3.22 13.90 -7.34
CA PHE A 94 -2.96 12.78 -8.22
C PHE A 94 -3.30 13.15 -9.66
N ARG A 95 -2.38 12.86 -10.58
CA ARG A 95 -2.51 13.16 -12.00
C ARG A 95 -2.05 11.95 -12.78
N LEU A 96 -2.87 11.53 -13.73
CA LEU A 96 -2.50 10.52 -14.71
C LEU A 96 -1.77 11.19 -15.86
N THR A 97 -0.74 10.52 -16.36
CA THR A 97 -0.10 10.86 -17.62
C THR A 97 -0.57 9.93 -18.74
N ASP A 98 -0.32 10.30 -20.00
CA ASP A 98 -0.75 9.49 -21.14
C ASP A 98 -0.18 8.07 -21.06
N GLY A 99 -1.08 7.07 -21.13
CA GLY A 99 -0.73 5.66 -21.06
C GLY A 99 -0.62 5.10 -19.63
N GLU A 100 -1.08 5.84 -18.63
CA GLU A 100 -1.29 5.34 -17.27
C GLU A 100 -2.76 4.99 -17.01
N GLU A 101 -2.99 3.83 -16.41
CA GLU A 101 -4.27 3.39 -15.88
C GLU A 101 -4.37 3.78 -14.40
N ASP A 102 -5.48 4.37 -14.00
CA ASP A 102 -5.78 4.59 -12.58
C ASP A 102 -6.15 3.27 -11.91
N VAL A 103 -5.40 2.92 -10.87
CA VAL A 103 -5.61 1.69 -10.09
C VAL A 103 -6.01 1.97 -8.65
N THR A 104 -6.32 3.23 -8.32
CA THR A 104 -6.65 3.71 -6.98
C THR A 104 -7.81 2.93 -6.37
N ASP A 105 -8.94 2.80 -7.08
CA ASP A 105 -10.12 2.10 -6.57
C ASP A 105 -9.81 0.63 -6.22
N PHE A 106 -9.00 -0.03 -7.04
CA PHE A 106 -8.59 -1.41 -6.79
C PHE A 106 -7.71 -1.51 -5.54
N LEU A 107 -6.75 -0.60 -5.40
CA LEU A 107 -5.85 -0.54 -4.25
C LEU A 107 -6.63 -0.27 -2.96
N GLU A 108 -7.48 0.75 -2.94
CA GLU A 108 -8.24 1.16 -1.76
C GLU A 108 -9.29 0.12 -1.35
N SER A 109 -9.95 -0.52 -2.33
CA SER A 109 -10.85 -1.65 -2.06
C SER A 109 -10.12 -2.85 -1.47
N THR A 110 -8.93 -3.18 -2.00
CA THR A 110 -8.12 -4.28 -1.47
C THR A 110 -7.57 -3.97 -0.08
N ILE A 111 -7.16 -2.73 0.17
CA ILE A 111 -6.78 -2.25 1.51
C ILE A 111 -7.96 -2.43 2.46
N GLY A 112 -9.15 -1.96 2.11
CA GLY A 112 -10.35 -2.10 2.94
C GLY A 112 -10.64 -3.55 3.32
N HIS A 113 -10.65 -4.44 2.33
CA HIS A 113 -10.87 -5.88 2.59
C HIS A 113 -9.77 -6.49 3.48
N THR A 114 -8.51 -6.12 3.27
CA THR A 114 -7.39 -6.60 4.10
C THR A 114 -7.50 -6.06 5.53
N TRP A 115 -7.92 -4.81 5.68
CA TRP A 115 -8.12 -4.16 6.97
C TRP A 115 -9.17 -4.89 7.81
N ASP A 116 -10.30 -5.23 7.18
CA ASP A 116 -11.37 -5.99 7.84
C ASP A 116 -10.88 -7.36 8.30
N GLN A 117 -10.03 -8.04 7.52
CA GLN A 117 -9.43 -9.32 7.90
C GLN A 117 -8.45 -9.21 9.08
N LEU A 118 -7.65 -8.14 9.12
CA LEU A 118 -6.72 -7.87 10.21
C LEU A 118 -7.48 -7.57 11.52
N LYS A 119 -8.56 -6.79 11.46
CA LYS A 119 -9.43 -6.50 12.61
C LYS A 119 -10.25 -7.73 13.05
N ALA A 120 -10.67 -8.56 12.11
CA ALA A 120 -11.47 -9.77 12.38
C ALA A 120 -10.64 -10.96 12.87
N SER A 121 -9.31 -10.87 12.91
CA SER A 121 -8.44 -11.89 13.51
C SER A 121 -8.26 -11.53 15.00
N PRO A 122 -9.05 -12.08 15.94
CA PRO A 122 -8.73 -11.91 17.34
C PRO A 122 -7.44 -12.69 17.57
N THR A 123 -6.46 -12.02 18.17
CA THR A 123 -5.32 -12.68 18.80
C THR A 123 -5.85 -13.87 19.58
N ALA A 124 -5.49 -15.09 19.18
CA ALA A 124 -5.69 -16.29 19.96
C ALA A 124 -4.77 -16.18 21.20
N THR A 125 -5.15 -15.35 22.15
CA THR A 125 -4.45 -15.18 23.42
C THR A 125 -4.91 -16.28 24.36
N ALA A 126 -3.95 -17.18 24.62
CA ALA A 126 -3.75 -17.98 25.82
C ALA A 126 -4.83 -19.01 26.20
N ALA A 127 -4.52 -20.29 25.94
CA ALA A 127 -4.95 -21.37 26.82
C ALA A 127 -4.04 -21.37 28.07
N PRO A 128 -4.55 -21.16 29.29
CA PRO A 128 -3.80 -21.46 30.50
C PRO A 128 -3.75 -22.98 30.68
N GLY A 129 -2.54 -23.53 30.75
CA GLY A 129 -2.24 -24.87 31.26
C GLY A 129 -1.60 -24.76 32.63
#